data_AF-A0A924Y119-F1
#
_entry.id   AF-A0A924Y119-F1
#
_cell.length_a   1.000
_cell.length_b   1.000
_cell.length_c   1.000
_cell.angle_alpha   90.00
_cell.angle_beta   90.00
_cell.angle_gamma   90.00
#
_symmetry.space_group_name_H-M   'P 1'
#
loop_
_entity.id
_entity.type
_entity.pdbx_description
1 polymer ?
#
loop_
_entity_poly.entity_id
_entity_poly.type
_entity_poly.pdbx_seq_one_letter_code
_entity_poly.pdbx_strand_id
1 'polypeptide(L)'
;MISAKRMIPVLAFAMVSCCTVVAFIGGCGGSEESTYQSVANPAEFLGRSYTGSVPIDAGRVASVALQVASGGAATGTFTIDTRVRSLPGGGRAVIAAGTATGTVNLETGEVNLTGNYNDGGAKPFTMIGVLPSSANAGNFTLTLGGSSFTGRLTALGANPSPSPTASSSVSPSPGVSPSPSASVSPSPSVSPSPSGSPTPNPSPSGTPGSSLSARYYPLNTGDTYTYTTTATGFPPEGTIRTGNLTTFKGNSAFRLEDIEADGSVSSANYVNITAGGYTSYGTEDLSESGAVRSTSEFVPPFTFPASILDGNAGTFSYTSNVVNSDGTTEVLTFQGTATPMGMQSVTVPAGTFTALRVRIQSTVQATVSGQNFTTNLDSTEFLVENVGLVRSETTSTSSFGSSSNVEVLKSAKVGNRMYP
;
A
#
# COMPACT_ATOMS: atom_id res chain seq x y z
N MET A 1 -17.17 10.71 -0.45
CA MET A 1 -15.90 10.55 0.30
C MET A 1 -15.53 9.09 0.24
N ILE A 2 -14.58 8.76 -0.63
CA ILE A 2 -14.20 7.39 -0.94
C ILE A 2 -13.38 6.86 0.24
N SER A 3 -13.82 5.73 0.78
CA SER A 3 -13.21 5.07 1.94
C SER A 3 -11.90 4.41 1.52
N ALA A 4 -10.76 4.94 1.94
CA ALA A 4 -9.45 4.28 1.87
C ALA A 4 -9.43 3.05 2.80
N LYS A 5 -10.01 1.93 2.35
CA LYS A 5 -10.05 0.66 3.08
C LYS A 5 -9.37 -0.40 2.22
N ARG A 6 -8.23 -0.88 2.70
CA ARG A 6 -7.59 -2.19 2.39
C ARG A 6 -7.59 -2.55 0.90
N MET A 7 -6.50 -2.23 0.22
CA MET A 7 -6.13 -2.82 -1.06
C MET A 7 -4.75 -3.46 -0.87
N ILE A 8 -4.71 -4.79 -0.79
CA ILE A 8 -3.46 -5.56 -0.79
C ILE A 8 -2.82 -5.49 -2.18
N PRO A 9 -1.47 -5.49 -2.30
CA PRO A 9 -0.80 -5.74 -3.55
C PRO A 9 -0.91 -7.23 -3.88
N VAL A 10 -1.92 -7.61 -4.66
CA VAL A 10 -1.81 -8.80 -5.49
C VAL A 10 -1.62 -8.37 -6.92
N LEU A 11 -0.34 -8.27 -7.30
CA LEU A 11 0.26 -9.02 -8.40
C LEU A 11 1.74 -8.64 -8.56
N ALA A 12 2.64 -9.44 -8.00
CA ALA A 12 4.01 -9.58 -8.51
C ALA A 12 4.08 -10.51 -9.76
N PHE A 13 2.95 -10.63 -10.46
CA PHE A 13 2.82 -11.39 -11.70
C PHE A 13 2.23 -10.56 -12.85
N ALA A 14 1.69 -9.37 -12.58
CA ALA A 14 1.46 -8.31 -13.57
C ALA A 14 1.93 -6.99 -12.97
N MET A 15 3.22 -6.98 -12.60
CA MET A 15 4.01 -5.83 -12.17
C MET A 15 3.34 -4.97 -11.09
N VAL A 16 3.86 -5.11 -9.87
CA VAL A 16 3.73 -4.16 -8.75
C VAL A 16 3.34 -2.78 -9.27
N SER A 17 2.21 -2.25 -8.77
CA SER A 17 1.78 -0.84 -8.91
C SER A 17 0.70 -0.48 -9.94
N CYS A 18 -0.43 -1.20 -9.99
CA CYS A 18 -1.70 -0.50 -10.24
C CYS A 18 -2.37 -0.12 -8.92
N CYS A 19 -2.50 -1.05 -7.97
CA CYS A 19 -3.14 -0.78 -6.68
C CYS A 19 -2.33 0.14 -5.75
N THR A 20 -0.99 0.12 -5.79
CA THR A 20 -0.19 1.08 -5.00
C THR A 20 -0.36 2.50 -5.53
N VAL A 21 -0.34 2.70 -6.85
CA VAL A 21 -0.56 4.03 -7.43
C VAL A 21 -2.00 4.49 -7.23
N VAL A 22 -3.02 3.62 -7.33
CA VAL A 22 -4.42 3.99 -7.02
C VAL A 22 -4.62 4.25 -5.51
N ALA A 23 -3.93 3.55 -4.62
CA ALA A 23 -3.96 3.84 -3.18
C ALA A 23 -3.28 5.19 -2.84
N PHE A 24 -2.22 5.57 -3.57
CA PHE A 24 -1.57 6.87 -3.43
C PHE A 24 -2.37 8.01 -4.08
N ILE A 25 -3.08 7.73 -5.16
CA ILE A 25 -3.79 8.73 -5.96
C ILE A 25 -5.24 8.95 -5.49
N GLY A 26 -5.92 7.89 -5.01
CA GLY A 26 -7.16 8.00 -4.23
C GLY A 26 -6.94 8.65 -2.85
N GLY A 27 -5.68 8.87 -2.48
CA GLY A 27 -5.21 9.62 -1.32
C GLY A 27 -4.63 11.00 -1.68
N CYS A 28 -5.03 11.64 -2.78
CA CYS A 28 -4.67 13.04 -3.03
C CYS A 28 -5.50 13.98 -2.14
N GLY A 29 -5.11 13.97 -0.87
CA GLY A 29 -5.61 14.75 0.26
C GLY A 29 -4.66 14.60 1.45
N GLY A 30 -3.34 14.68 1.21
CA GLY A 30 -2.28 14.89 2.21
C GLY A 30 -1.85 13.69 3.06
N SER A 31 -0.81 12.99 2.57
CA SER A 31 0.32 12.27 3.23
C SER A 31 0.20 11.68 4.65
N GLU A 32 0.82 10.57 5.06
CA GLU A 32 1.40 9.30 4.57
C GLU A 32 1.98 8.62 5.85
N GLU A 33 2.09 7.29 5.94
CA GLU A 33 2.83 6.63 7.05
C GLU A 33 3.68 5.43 6.55
N SER A 34 4.97 5.67 6.30
CA SER A 34 6.10 4.86 6.79
C SER A 34 6.98 5.83 7.59
N THR A 35 7.68 5.35 8.61
CA THR A 35 8.31 6.12 9.70
C THR A 35 9.43 7.09 9.26
N TYR A 36 9.08 8.10 8.49
CA TYR A 36 9.55 9.48 8.64
C TYR A 36 8.52 10.15 9.54
N GLN A 37 8.94 10.89 10.58
CA GLN A 37 8.09 11.98 11.06
C GLN A 37 7.95 12.90 9.86
N SER A 38 6.86 12.76 9.09
CA SER A 38 6.40 13.86 8.27
C SER A 38 6.31 15.02 9.24
N VAL A 39 7.09 16.08 8.96
CA VAL A 39 6.99 17.30 9.74
C VAL A 39 5.57 17.78 9.45
N ALA A 40 4.66 17.41 10.32
CA ALA A 40 3.28 17.78 10.23
C ALA A 40 3.28 19.30 10.13
N ASN A 41 2.53 19.82 9.16
CA ASN A 41 2.45 21.26 8.99
C ASN A 41 1.96 21.80 10.35
N PRO A 42 2.73 22.65 11.06
CA PRO A 42 2.37 23.09 12.41
C PRO A 42 0.95 23.65 12.49
N ALA A 43 0.46 24.21 11.38
CA ALA A 43 -0.90 24.72 11.24
C ALA A 43 -2.02 23.67 11.42
N GLU A 44 -1.74 22.38 11.29
CA GLU A 44 -2.76 21.32 11.33
C GLU A 44 -3.29 21.01 12.73
N PHE A 45 -2.49 21.22 13.77
CA PHE A 45 -2.91 20.95 15.15
C PHE A 45 -3.55 22.17 15.82
N LEU A 46 -3.28 23.38 15.31
CA LEU A 46 -3.65 24.62 15.98
C LEU A 46 -5.17 24.81 16.02
N GLY A 47 -5.70 25.08 17.21
CA GLY A 47 -7.11 25.39 17.42
C GLY A 47 -8.04 24.18 17.27
N ARG A 48 -7.50 22.96 17.09
CA ARG A 48 -8.30 21.75 16.99
C ARG A 48 -8.62 21.16 18.35
N SER A 49 -9.74 20.43 18.38
CA SER A 49 -10.15 19.62 19.52
C SER A 49 -9.97 18.14 19.20
N TYR A 50 -9.58 17.34 20.18
CA TYR A 50 -9.38 15.90 20.02
C TYR A 50 -10.18 15.16 21.08
N THR A 51 -10.72 14.01 20.73
CA THR A 51 -11.31 13.08 21.71
C THR A 51 -10.74 11.70 21.56
N GLY A 52 -10.60 10.97 22.64
CA GLY A 52 -10.12 9.59 22.60
C GLY A 52 -10.72 8.75 23.69
N SER A 53 -10.69 7.43 23.49
CA SER A 53 -11.12 6.47 24.50
C SER A 53 -10.20 5.26 24.56
N VAL A 54 -10.09 4.69 25.76
CA VAL A 54 -9.31 3.48 26.03
C VAL A 54 -10.05 2.59 27.04
N PRO A 55 -10.27 1.31 26.71
CA PRO A 55 -10.76 0.34 27.69
C PRO A 55 -9.68 0.09 28.74
N ILE A 56 -10.03 0.18 30.03
CA ILE A 56 -9.08 -0.02 31.14
C ILE A 56 -9.23 -1.45 31.67
N ASP A 57 -10.43 -1.83 32.09
CA ASP A 57 -10.79 -3.17 32.57
C ASP A 57 -12.30 -3.34 32.51
N ALA A 58 -12.84 -4.49 32.97
CA ALA A 58 -14.22 -4.78 33.41
C ALA A 58 -15.39 -3.91 32.88
N GLY A 59 -15.35 -3.45 31.63
CA GLY A 59 -16.31 -2.51 31.05
C GLY A 59 -16.09 -1.02 31.39
N ARG A 60 -15.02 -0.66 32.11
CA ARG A 60 -14.60 0.74 32.33
C ARG A 60 -13.86 1.29 31.12
N VAL A 61 -14.16 2.54 30.79
CA VAL A 61 -13.55 3.26 29.66
C VAL A 61 -13.02 4.61 30.15
N ALA A 62 -11.73 4.86 29.97
CA ALA A 62 -11.20 6.21 30.08
C ALA A 62 -11.48 6.96 28.78
N SER A 63 -11.92 8.20 28.89
CA SER A 63 -12.08 9.13 27.79
C SER A 63 -11.27 10.39 28.05
N VAL A 64 -10.75 10.97 26.97
CA VAL A 64 -9.98 12.21 27.01
C VAL A 64 -10.56 13.18 25.99
N ALA A 65 -10.63 14.47 26.32
CA ALA A 65 -10.96 15.55 25.40
C ALA A 65 -9.91 16.65 25.54
N LEU A 66 -9.28 17.06 24.43
CA LEU A 66 -8.09 17.91 24.40
C LEU A 66 -8.28 19.10 23.46
N GLN A 67 -7.64 20.21 23.76
CA GLN A 67 -7.52 21.37 22.88
C GLN A 67 -6.07 21.83 22.82
N VAL A 68 -5.59 22.15 21.61
CA VAL A 68 -4.20 22.55 21.36
C VAL A 68 -4.13 24.04 20.99
N ALA A 69 -3.35 24.81 21.75
CA ALA A 69 -3.11 26.22 21.54
C ALA A 69 -1.99 26.49 20.52
N SER A 70 -1.89 27.73 20.04
CA SER A 70 -0.91 28.19 19.03
C SER A 70 0.57 27.98 19.40
N GLY A 71 0.88 27.84 20.69
CA GLY A 71 2.25 27.57 21.18
C GLY A 71 2.52 26.09 21.54
N GLY A 72 1.67 25.16 21.09
CA GLY A 72 1.79 23.73 21.43
C GLY A 72 1.34 23.37 22.85
N ALA A 73 0.87 24.33 23.65
CA ALA A 73 0.26 24.02 24.94
C ALA A 73 -1.06 23.26 24.72
N ALA A 74 -1.27 22.16 25.45
CA ALA A 74 -2.48 21.36 25.38
C ALA A 74 -3.16 21.26 26.74
N THR A 75 -4.47 21.49 26.75
CA THR A 75 -5.32 21.38 27.94
C THR A 75 -6.53 20.52 27.63
N GLY A 76 -7.04 19.78 28.62
CA GLY A 76 -8.17 18.91 28.39
C GLY A 76 -8.84 18.38 29.64
N THR A 77 -9.90 17.61 29.43
CA THR A 77 -10.59 16.85 30.47
C THR A 77 -10.31 15.37 30.30
N PHE A 78 -10.19 14.69 31.43
CA PHE A 78 -10.03 13.25 31.51
C PHE A 78 -11.16 12.68 32.35
N THR A 79 -11.85 11.66 31.85
CA THR A 79 -12.94 11.00 32.57
C THR A 79 -12.76 9.49 32.53
N ILE A 80 -13.09 8.81 33.63
CA ILE A 80 -13.23 7.36 33.65
C ILE A 80 -14.71 7.07 33.85
N ASP A 81 -15.34 6.52 32.81
CA ASP A 81 -16.68 5.98 32.93
C ASP A 81 -16.59 4.63 33.66
N THR A 82 -16.90 4.66 34.95
CA THR A 82 -17.13 3.43 35.69
C THR A 82 -18.55 2.98 35.35
N ARG A 83 -18.71 2.16 34.30
CA ARG A 83 -19.97 1.44 34.11
C ARG A 83 -20.18 0.54 35.32
N VAL A 84 -21.08 0.95 36.20
CA VAL A 84 -21.49 0.14 37.34
C VAL A 84 -22.28 -1.02 36.75
N ARG A 85 -21.90 -2.27 37.03
CA ARG A 85 -22.87 -3.37 36.98
C ARG A 85 -24.07 -2.90 37.78
N SER A 86 -25.26 -2.88 37.19
CA SER A 86 -26.49 -2.55 37.91
C SER A 86 -26.58 -3.42 39.18
N LEU A 87 -26.18 -2.88 40.33
CA LEU A 87 -26.47 -3.51 41.60
C LEU A 87 -27.97 -3.30 41.85
N PRO A 88 -28.71 -4.35 42.24
CA PRO A 88 -30.10 -4.20 42.64
C PRO A 88 -30.17 -3.24 43.83
N GLY A 89 -30.52 -1.99 43.56
CA GLY A 89 -30.45 -0.89 44.54
C GLY A 89 -30.22 0.52 43.98
N GLY A 90 -29.93 0.69 42.70
CA GLY A 90 -29.97 2.02 42.04
C GLY A 90 -28.81 2.97 42.35
N GLY A 91 -27.62 2.44 42.69
CA GLY A 91 -26.42 3.26 42.89
C GLY A 91 -26.00 4.02 41.62
N ARG A 92 -25.69 5.31 41.77
CA ARG A 92 -25.21 6.19 40.69
C ARG A 92 -23.77 5.84 40.27
N ALA A 93 -23.49 5.94 38.98
CA ALA A 93 -22.12 5.90 38.43
C ALA A 93 -21.27 7.05 38.98
N VAL A 94 -20.08 6.72 39.50
CA VAL A 94 -19.09 7.72 39.92
C VAL A 94 -18.20 7.99 38.71
N ILE A 95 -18.42 9.11 38.03
CA ILE A 95 -17.52 9.55 36.98
C ILE A 95 -16.29 10.14 37.69
N ALA A 96 -15.18 9.41 37.67
CA ALA A 96 -13.91 9.97 38.09
C ALA A 96 -13.46 10.95 37.00
N ALA A 97 -13.41 12.23 37.33
CA ALA A 97 -13.01 13.29 36.40
C ALA A 97 -11.71 13.97 36.86
N GLY A 98 -10.96 14.46 35.89
CA GLY A 98 -9.69 15.14 36.07
C GLY A 98 -9.42 16.15 34.98
N THR A 99 -8.44 17.01 35.22
CA THR A 99 -7.88 17.91 34.20
C THR A 99 -6.56 17.34 33.67
N ALA A 100 -6.33 17.50 32.37
CA ALA A 100 -5.11 17.15 31.69
C ALA A 100 -4.40 18.42 31.22
N THR A 101 -3.10 18.52 31.45
CA THR A 101 -2.25 19.62 30.95
C THR A 101 -0.94 19.07 30.42
N GLY A 102 -0.42 19.66 29.34
CA GLY A 102 0.87 19.28 28.80
C GLY A 102 1.19 19.98 27.48
N THR A 103 1.98 19.31 26.65
CA THR A 103 2.52 19.89 25.41
C THR A 103 2.29 18.97 24.22
N VAL A 104 2.17 19.58 23.05
CA VAL A 104 2.15 18.96 21.73
C VAL A 104 3.33 19.53 20.95
N ASN A 105 4.18 18.65 20.45
CA ASN A 105 5.17 19.05 19.45
C ASN A 105 4.43 19.25 18.12
N LEU A 106 4.33 20.51 17.67
CA LEU A 106 3.55 20.87 16.48
C LEU A 106 4.18 20.35 15.18
N GLU A 107 5.47 20.02 15.18
CA GLU A 107 6.17 19.44 14.03
C GLU A 107 5.91 17.94 13.92
N THR A 108 5.74 17.25 15.05
CA THR A 108 5.68 15.77 15.07
C THR A 108 4.32 15.22 15.46
N GLY A 109 3.42 16.07 15.99
CA GLY A 109 2.15 15.67 16.59
C GLY A 109 2.28 14.95 17.94
N GLU A 110 3.51 14.75 18.45
CA GLU A 110 3.73 14.05 19.72
C GLU A 110 3.09 14.83 20.88
N VAL A 111 2.24 14.15 21.64
CA VAL A 111 1.54 14.70 22.80
C VAL A 111 2.04 14.05 24.08
N ASN A 112 2.31 14.87 25.09
CA ASN A 112 2.65 14.44 26.44
C ASN A 112 1.81 15.23 27.45
N LEU A 113 0.86 14.55 28.11
CA LEU A 113 -0.01 15.16 29.11
C LEU A 113 0.17 14.49 30.47
N THR A 114 -0.01 15.30 31.49
CA THR A 114 -0.08 14.86 32.88
C THR A 114 -1.30 15.48 33.54
N GLY A 115 -1.78 14.82 34.59
CA GLY A 115 -2.91 15.34 35.34
C GLY A 115 -3.23 14.48 36.54
N ASN A 116 -4.29 14.86 37.25
CA ASN A 116 -4.86 14.06 38.32
C ASN A 116 -6.34 13.81 38.04
N TYR A 117 -6.81 12.61 38.35
CA TYR A 117 -8.23 12.27 38.34
C TYR A 117 -8.67 11.91 39.75
N ASN A 118 -9.95 12.16 40.08
CA ASN A 118 -10.47 11.87 41.41
C ASN A 118 -11.26 10.56 41.43
N ASP A 119 -10.68 9.52 42.02
CA ASP A 119 -11.29 8.20 42.21
C ASP A 119 -11.05 7.76 43.67
N GLY A 120 -11.76 8.43 44.58
CA GLY A 120 -11.52 8.31 46.02
C GLY A 120 -10.27 9.04 46.51
N GLY A 121 -9.87 10.11 45.81
CA GLY A 121 -8.62 10.85 46.02
C GLY A 121 -7.96 11.23 44.70
N ALA A 122 -7.10 12.25 44.73
CA ALA A 122 -6.33 12.66 43.56
C ALA A 122 -5.31 11.58 43.20
N LYS A 123 -5.45 10.98 42.02
CA LYS A 123 -4.54 9.98 41.47
C LYS A 123 -3.87 10.53 40.21
N PRO A 124 -2.54 10.44 40.09
CA PRO A 124 -1.84 10.92 38.92
C PRO A 124 -2.10 10.02 37.71
N PHE A 125 -2.09 10.63 36.53
CA PHE A 125 -2.03 9.91 35.26
C PHE A 125 -1.04 10.58 34.31
N THR A 126 -0.50 9.80 33.38
CA THR A 126 0.29 10.30 32.25
C THR A 126 -0.27 9.75 30.94
N MET A 127 -0.22 10.56 29.89
CA MET A 127 -0.69 10.20 28.55
C MET A 127 0.37 10.60 27.54
N ILE A 128 0.85 9.64 26.75
CA ILE A 128 1.85 9.86 25.70
C ILE A 128 1.29 9.30 24.39
N GLY A 129 1.37 10.03 23.29
CA GLY A 129 0.86 9.56 22.00
C GLY A 129 1.21 10.49 20.84
N VAL A 130 0.53 10.28 19.72
CA VAL A 130 0.65 11.14 18.53
C VAL A 130 -0.75 11.60 18.12
N LEU A 131 -0.95 12.91 18.00
CA LEU A 131 -2.21 13.49 17.52
C LEU A 131 -2.37 13.24 16.01
N PRO A 132 -3.57 12.90 15.51
CA PRO A 132 -3.80 12.81 14.08
C PRO A 132 -3.83 14.20 13.41
N SER A 133 -3.17 14.33 12.26
CA SER A 133 -3.13 15.54 11.42
C SER A 133 -4.42 15.81 10.63
N SER A 134 -5.23 14.79 10.36
CA SER A 134 -6.50 14.88 9.62
C SER A 134 -7.56 13.92 10.20
N ALA A 135 -8.67 13.62 9.49
CA ALA A 135 -9.79 12.77 9.94
C ALA A 135 -9.42 11.33 10.35
N ASN A 136 -8.12 11.01 10.36
CA ASN A 136 -7.55 9.78 10.88
C ASN A 136 -7.57 9.75 12.41
N ALA A 137 -7.35 8.56 12.97
CA ALA A 137 -7.24 8.36 14.40
C ALA A 137 -5.79 8.04 14.79
N GLY A 138 -5.23 8.82 15.72
CA GLY A 138 -3.91 8.59 16.31
C GLY A 138 -3.97 7.61 17.48
N ASN A 139 -2.82 7.07 17.90
CA ASN A 139 -2.72 6.17 19.05
C ASN A 139 -2.13 6.90 20.26
N PHE A 140 -2.53 6.49 21.46
CA PHE A 140 -1.93 6.96 22.71
C PHE A 140 -1.81 5.85 23.74
N THR A 141 -0.82 5.96 24.61
CA THR A 141 -0.64 5.15 25.81
C THR A 141 -1.00 5.98 27.04
N LEU A 142 -1.94 5.48 27.82
CA LEU A 142 -2.37 6.04 29.11
C LEU A 142 -1.76 5.21 30.24
N THR A 143 -1.14 5.85 31.22
CA THR A 143 -0.66 5.20 32.43
C THR A 143 -1.47 5.64 33.65
N LEU A 144 -2.09 4.68 34.33
CA LEU A 144 -2.89 4.88 35.55
C LEU A 144 -2.35 3.97 36.66
N GLY A 145 -1.89 4.55 37.77
CA GLY A 145 -1.45 3.77 38.92
C GLY A 145 -0.35 2.74 38.62
N GLY A 146 0.50 3.00 37.61
CA GLY A 146 1.57 2.10 37.16
C GLY A 146 1.19 1.12 36.06
N SER A 147 -0.09 1.03 35.66
CA SER A 147 -0.56 0.20 34.55
C SER A 147 -0.71 1.00 33.27
N SER A 148 -0.37 0.42 32.12
CA SER A 148 -0.45 1.06 30.80
C SER A 148 -1.56 0.50 29.94
N PHE A 149 -2.26 1.38 29.23
CA PHE A 149 -3.39 1.07 28.35
C PHE A 149 -3.24 1.80 27.01
N THR A 150 -3.58 1.16 25.90
CA THR A 150 -3.47 1.77 24.56
C THR A 150 -4.84 2.11 23.99
N GLY A 151 -5.04 3.37 23.63
CA GLY A 151 -6.29 3.89 23.07
C GLY A 151 -6.10 4.63 21.74
N ARG A 152 -7.20 5.18 21.23
CA ARG A 152 -7.22 5.97 19.99
C ARG A 152 -7.73 7.39 20.22
N LEU A 153 -7.10 8.37 19.57
CA LEU A 153 -7.50 9.78 19.51
C LEU A 153 -8.07 10.09 18.13
N THR A 154 -9.13 10.88 18.07
CA THR A 154 -9.79 11.34 16.85
C THR A 154 -9.88 12.85 16.87
N ALA A 155 -9.52 13.51 15.77
CA ALA A 155 -9.73 14.95 15.64
C ALA A 155 -11.23 15.25 15.49
N LEU A 156 -11.75 16.13 16.34
CA LEU A 156 -13.01 16.80 16.08
C LEU A 156 -12.71 17.95 15.12
N GLY A 157 -13.47 18.05 14.02
CA GLY A 157 -13.23 19.03 12.96
C GLY A 157 -12.95 20.43 13.49
N ALA A 158 -12.09 21.19 12.81
CA ALA A 158 -11.73 22.53 13.23
C ALA A 158 -13.00 23.36 13.50
N ASN A 159 -13.12 23.92 14.71
CA ASN A 159 -14.16 24.88 15.00
C ASN A 159 -13.96 26.03 14.00
N PRO A 160 -14.96 26.37 13.14
CA PRO A 160 -14.76 27.32 12.06
C PRO A 160 -14.14 28.60 12.60
N SER A 161 -12.91 28.87 12.17
CA SER A 161 -12.23 30.12 12.49
C SER A 161 -13.10 31.28 11.99
N PRO A 162 -13.25 32.37 12.77
CA PRO A 162 -13.90 33.57 12.26
C PRO A 162 -13.22 34.00 10.95
N SER A 163 -14.04 34.18 9.91
CA SER A 163 -13.59 34.45 8.54
C SER A 163 -12.70 35.70 8.48
N PRO A 164 -11.49 35.63 7.91
CA PRO A 164 -10.65 36.81 7.73
C PRO A 164 -11.28 37.76 6.70
N THR A 165 -11.32 39.05 7.04
CA THR A 165 -11.79 40.12 6.16
C THR A 165 -10.78 40.34 5.04
N ALA A 166 -11.24 40.30 3.79
CA ALA A 166 -10.41 40.40 2.59
C ALA A 166 -9.73 41.79 2.48
N SER A 167 -8.43 41.80 2.16
CA SER A 167 -7.70 42.99 1.75
C SER A 167 -7.30 42.87 0.27
N SER A 168 -7.39 43.99 -0.44
CA SER A 168 -7.51 44.12 -1.89
C SER A 168 -6.19 44.20 -2.67
N SER A 169 -6.20 43.57 -3.86
CA SER A 169 -5.57 43.91 -5.16
C SER A 169 -4.06 44.24 -5.24
N VAL A 170 -3.36 43.65 -6.23
CA VAL A 170 -2.79 44.33 -7.42
C VAL A 170 -2.43 43.28 -8.50
N SER A 171 -2.73 43.58 -9.75
CA SER A 171 -2.38 42.87 -11.00
C SER A 171 -1.18 43.56 -11.69
N PRO A 172 -0.27 42.81 -12.36
CA PRO A 172 0.10 43.22 -13.72
C PRO A 172 0.30 42.10 -14.76
N SER A 173 0.21 42.55 -16.01
CA SER A 173 0.12 41.88 -17.33
C SER A 173 1.49 41.43 -17.95
N PRO A 174 1.52 40.80 -19.15
CA PRO A 174 2.47 39.74 -19.56
C PRO A 174 3.69 40.20 -20.38
N GLY A 175 4.67 39.29 -20.57
CA GLY A 175 5.84 39.51 -21.44
C GLY A 175 6.51 38.24 -22.00
N VAL A 176 6.36 38.09 -23.33
CA VAL A 176 7.32 37.65 -24.39
C VAL A 176 8.00 36.25 -24.45
N SER A 177 7.94 35.73 -25.69
CA SER A 177 8.64 34.62 -26.38
C SER A 177 10.15 34.87 -26.58
N PRO A 178 11.01 33.83 -26.71
CA PRO A 178 11.49 33.40 -28.04
C PRO A 178 11.80 31.88 -28.23
N SER A 179 11.86 31.48 -29.50
CA SER A 179 12.45 30.24 -30.07
C SER A 179 13.96 30.41 -30.28
N PRO A 180 14.80 29.35 -30.22
CA PRO A 180 15.41 28.85 -31.46
C PRO A 180 15.79 27.34 -31.52
N SER A 181 16.15 26.96 -32.76
CA SER A 181 16.57 25.69 -33.37
C SER A 181 18.01 25.23 -33.04
N ALA A 182 18.30 23.92 -33.12
CA ALA A 182 19.32 23.29 -34.00
C ALA A 182 19.91 21.94 -33.50
N SER A 183 19.92 20.96 -34.43
CA SER A 183 20.82 19.81 -34.69
C SER A 183 22.16 19.70 -33.92
N VAL A 184 22.61 18.46 -33.60
CA VAL A 184 23.81 17.78 -34.18
C VAL A 184 23.90 16.31 -33.69
N SER A 185 24.22 15.40 -34.63
CA SER A 185 24.61 13.98 -34.45
C SER A 185 26.13 13.82 -34.24
N PRO A 186 26.59 12.83 -33.47
CA PRO A 186 27.53 11.86 -34.08
C PRO A 186 27.42 10.40 -33.58
N SER A 187 27.73 9.48 -34.50
CA SER A 187 28.11 8.07 -34.30
C SER A 187 29.62 7.96 -34.04
N PRO A 188 30.13 7.03 -33.21
CA PRO A 188 30.85 5.87 -33.81
C PRO A 188 30.95 4.55 -32.98
N SER A 189 31.12 3.44 -33.73
CA SER A 189 32.12 2.34 -33.65
C SER A 189 32.29 1.36 -32.46
N VAL A 190 31.92 0.09 -32.74
CA VAL A 190 32.54 -1.27 -32.58
C VAL A 190 33.68 -1.63 -31.58
N SER A 191 33.49 -2.81 -30.94
CA SER A 191 34.45 -3.90 -30.52
C SER A 191 35.17 -3.80 -29.15
N PRO A 192 35.57 -4.90 -28.43
CA PRO A 192 35.59 -6.34 -28.75
C PRO A 192 34.96 -7.30 -27.71
N SER A 193 34.96 -8.59 -28.08
CA SER A 193 34.43 -9.78 -27.41
C SER A 193 35.37 -10.35 -26.33
N PRO A 194 34.86 -10.79 -25.15
CA PRO A 194 35.53 -11.76 -24.29
C PRO A 194 34.92 -13.17 -24.43
N SER A 195 35.81 -14.12 -24.65
CA SER A 195 35.60 -15.57 -24.65
C SER A 195 35.45 -16.15 -23.24
N GLY A 196 34.53 -17.10 -23.10
CA GLY A 196 34.73 -18.34 -22.33
C GLY A 196 34.43 -18.32 -20.83
N SER A 197 33.26 -18.86 -20.43
CA SER A 197 33.06 -19.63 -19.18
C SER A 197 31.69 -20.33 -19.20
N PRO A 198 31.42 -21.26 -18.27
CA PRO A 198 31.39 -22.71 -18.42
C PRO A 198 30.07 -23.27 -18.99
N THR A 199 30.14 -24.46 -19.59
CA THR A 199 29.01 -25.28 -20.04
C THR A 199 28.03 -25.59 -18.90
N PRO A 200 26.75 -25.20 -18.99
CA PRO A 200 25.72 -25.65 -18.06
C PRO A 200 25.45 -27.14 -18.21
N ASN A 201 25.31 -27.78 -17.04
CA ASN A 201 24.80 -29.12 -16.80
C ASN A 201 23.53 -29.38 -17.66
N PRO A 202 23.36 -30.57 -18.28
CA PRO A 202 22.25 -30.86 -19.19
C PRO A 202 20.88 -30.56 -18.58
N SER A 203 20.19 -29.64 -19.25
CA SER A 203 18.80 -29.30 -19.02
C SER A 203 17.91 -30.52 -19.24
N PRO A 204 16.90 -30.78 -18.38
CA PRO A 204 15.94 -31.86 -18.58
C PRO A 204 15.21 -31.67 -19.91
N SER A 205 15.26 -32.70 -20.76
CA SER A 205 14.54 -32.75 -22.03
C SER A 205 13.04 -32.73 -21.77
N GLY A 206 12.45 -31.54 -21.87
CA GLY A 206 11.01 -31.31 -21.74
C GLY A 206 10.28 -31.64 -23.03
N THR A 207 9.13 -32.29 -22.89
CA THR A 207 8.17 -32.64 -23.94
C THR A 207 7.81 -31.41 -24.81
N PRO A 208 7.83 -31.53 -26.16
CA PRO A 208 7.46 -30.44 -27.06
C PRO A 208 5.95 -30.16 -26.96
N GLY A 209 5.54 -28.98 -26.51
CA GLY A 209 4.14 -28.54 -26.63
C GLY A 209 3.68 -27.45 -25.66
N SER A 210 4.31 -27.33 -24.49
CA SER A 210 3.99 -26.22 -23.56
C SER A 210 4.75 -24.96 -23.98
N SER A 211 4.04 -23.85 -24.17
CA SER A 211 4.68 -22.55 -24.43
C SER A 211 5.71 -22.26 -23.34
N LEU A 212 6.87 -21.71 -23.70
CA LEU A 212 7.93 -21.38 -22.74
C LEU A 212 7.41 -20.52 -21.57
N SER A 213 6.39 -19.69 -21.82
CA SER A 213 5.71 -18.88 -20.81
C SER A 213 5.01 -19.69 -19.72
N ALA A 214 4.37 -20.83 -20.06
CA ALA A 214 3.71 -21.70 -19.08
C ALA A 214 4.71 -22.28 -18.05
N ARG A 215 5.99 -22.33 -18.42
CA ARG A 215 7.05 -22.87 -17.59
C ARG A 215 7.25 -22.07 -16.31
N TYR A 216 7.21 -20.74 -16.35
CA TYR A 216 7.41 -19.89 -15.18
C TYR A 216 6.10 -19.34 -14.59
N TYR A 217 4.98 -19.66 -15.22
CA TYR A 217 3.67 -19.14 -14.84
C TYR A 217 2.65 -20.30 -14.93
N PRO A 218 2.80 -21.35 -14.10
CA PRO A 218 1.84 -22.45 -14.13
C PRO A 218 0.47 -21.95 -13.64
N LEU A 219 -0.54 -22.08 -14.50
CA LEU A 219 -1.92 -21.73 -14.19
C LEU A 219 -2.78 -22.98 -14.27
N ASN A 220 -3.09 -23.57 -13.11
CA ASN A 220 -4.11 -24.60 -13.01
C ASN A 220 -5.20 -24.13 -12.03
N THR A 221 -6.45 -24.48 -12.34
CA THR A 221 -7.55 -24.28 -11.41
C THR A 221 -7.24 -24.94 -10.06
N GLY A 222 -7.37 -24.19 -8.98
CA GLY A 222 -7.16 -24.66 -7.61
C GLY A 222 -5.71 -24.60 -7.12
N ASP A 223 -4.78 -24.08 -7.93
CA ASP A 223 -3.44 -23.72 -7.44
C ASP A 223 -3.56 -22.64 -6.36
N THR A 224 -2.67 -22.71 -5.36
CA THR A 224 -2.62 -21.74 -4.26
C THR A 224 -1.19 -21.32 -3.95
N TYR A 225 -0.96 -20.04 -3.70
CA TYR A 225 0.35 -19.49 -3.37
C TYR A 225 0.21 -18.56 -2.17
N THR A 226 0.93 -18.82 -1.10
CA THR A 226 0.93 -17.97 0.09
C THR A 226 2.26 -17.23 0.16
N TYR A 227 2.22 -15.91 0.28
CA TYR A 227 3.39 -15.05 0.37
C TYR A 227 3.40 -14.32 1.70
N THR A 228 4.59 -14.02 2.20
CA THR A 228 4.76 -13.02 3.26
C THR A 228 5.33 -11.73 2.68
N THR A 229 4.79 -10.58 3.11
CA THR A 229 5.24 -9.25 2.70
C THR A 229 5.84 -8.50 3.89
N THR A 230 6.88 -7.70 3.62
CA THR A 230 7.47 -6.78 4.62
C THR A 230 6.97 -5.34 4.48
N ALA A 231 6.03 -5.06 3.58
CA ALA A 231 5.59 -3.69 3.35
C ALA A 231 4.76 -3.14 4.52
N THR A 232 5.08 -1.92 4.93
CA THR A 232 4.35 -1.21 5.98
C THR A 232 2.93 -0.89 5.52
N GLY A 233 1.94 -1.12 6.38
CA GLY A 233 0.52 -0.87 6.06
C GLY A 233 -0.18 -2.05 5.38
N PHE A 234 0.51 -3.16 5.13
CA PHE A 234 -0.06 -4.36 4.53
C PHE A 234 -0.12 -5.52 5.53
N PRO A 235 -1.08 -6.43 5.39
CA PRO A 235 -1.07 -7.65 6.19
C PRO A 235 0.21 -8.44 5.87
N PRO A 236 0.85 -9.03 6.88
CA PRO A 236 2.15 -9.69 6.71
C PRO A 236 2.07 -10.93 5.81
N GLU A 237 0.88 -11.41 5.48
CA GLU A 237 0.63 -12.64 4.72
C GLU A 237 -0.61 -12.50 3.84
N GLY A 238 -0.53 -13.00 2.61
CA GLY A 238 -1.63 -13.07 1.65
C GLY A 238 -1.59 -14.38 0.87
N THR A 239 -2.76 -14.88 0.45
CA THR A 239 -2.88 -16.13 -0.31
C THR A 239 -3.54 -15.88 -1.66
N ILE A 240 -2.83 -16.19 -2.74
CA ILE A 240 -3.39 -16.19 -4.09
C ILE A 240 -4.00 -17.55 -4.38
N ARG A 241 -5.21 -17.56 -4.94
CA ARG A 241 -5.87 -18.76 -5.46
C ARG A 241 -6.20 -18.62 -6.94
N THR A 242 -5.84 -19.62 -7.73
CA THR A 242 -6.21 -19.67 -9.15
C THR A 242 -7.62 -20.24 -9.28
N GLY A 243 -8.56 -19.41 -9.71
CA GLY A 243 -9.94 -19.80 -10.01
C GLY A 243 -10.10 -20.53 -11.34
N ASN A 244 -11.34 -20.82 -11.69
CA ASN A 244 -11.70 -21.40 -12.99
C ASN A 244 -11.40 -20.43 -14.14
N LEU A 245 -11.24 -21.00 -15.34
CA LEU A 245 -11.27 -20.22 -16.58
C LEU A 245 -12.61 -19.50 -16.70
N THR A 246 -12.56 -18.20 -16.94
CA THR A 246 -13.69 -17.29 -17.09
C THR A 246 -13.47 -16.37 -18.30
N THR A 247 -14.37 -15.41 -18.50
CA THR A 247 -14.24 -14.37 -19.52
C THR A 247 -14.11 -13.01 -18.86
N PHE A 248 -13.07 -12.26 -19.21
CA PHE A 248 -12.89 -10.86 -18.80
C PHE A 248 -12.76 -9.96 -20.03
N LYS A 249 -13.67 -9.00 -20.17
CA LYS A 249 -13.72 -8.06 -21.32
C LYS A 249 -13.64 -8.78 -22.68
N GLY A 250 -14.32 -9.93 -22.79
CA GLY A 250 -14.35 -10.76 -23.99
C GLY A 250 -13.17 -11.72 -24.17
N ASN A 251 -12.16 -11.70 -23.29
CA ASN A 251 -11.01 -12.60 -23.34
C ASN A 251 -11.16 -13.76 -22.37
N SER A 252 -10.79 -14.97 -22.79
CA SER A 252 -10.67 -16.12 -21.87
C SER A 252 -9.50 -15.91 -20.92
N ALA A 253 -9.75 -15.97 -19.62
CA ALA A 253 -8.78 -15.68 -18.58
C ALA A 253 -9.01 -16.54 -17.33
N PHE A 254 -7.92 -16.97 -16.68
CA PHE A 254 -7.97 -17.43 -15.29
C PHE A 254 -8.19 -16.23 -14.38
N ARG A 255 -9.04 -16.41 -13.36
CA ARG A 255 -9.28 -15.42 -12.31
C ARG A 255 -8.43 -15.76 -11.09
N LEU A 256 -7.40 -14.97 -10.82
CA LEU A 256 -6.50 -15.12 -9.68
C LEU A 256 -7.03 -14.26 -8.53
N GLU A 257 -7.50 -14.89 -7.47
CA GLU A 257 -8.07 -14.24 -6.30
C GLU A 257 -7.02 -14.01 -5.23
N ASP A 258 -6.98 -12.81 -4.65
CA ASP A 258 -6.25 -12.53 -3.43
C ASP A 258 -7.12 -12.78 -2.21
N ILE A 259 -6.71 -13.70 -1.36
CA ILE A 259 -7.42 -14.14 -0.18
C ILE A 259 -6.69 -13.62 1.06
N GLU A 260 -7.42 -12.81 1.81
CA GLU A 260 -7.04 -12.25 3.11
C GLU A 260 -6.93 -13.34 4.18
N ALA A 261 -6.28 -13.02 5.30
CA ALA A 261 -6.17 -13.94 6.43
C ALA A 261 -7.53 -14.35 7.03
N ASP A 262 -8.57 -13.52 6.83
CA ASP A 262 -9.95 -13.83 7.25
C ASP A 262 -10.76 -14.62 6.20
N GLY A 263 -10.14 -14.96 5.06
CA GLY A 263 -10.74 -15.71 3.96
C GLY A 263 -11.56 -14.86 2.98
N SER A 264 -11.67 -13.55 3.20
CA SER A 264 -12.29 -12.63 2.22
C SER A 264 -11.39 -12.45 1.00
N VAL A 265 -12.02 -12.14 -0.15
CA VAL A 265 -11.27 -11.84 -1.38
C VAL A 265 -11.12 -10.33 -1.50
N SER A 266 -9.88 -9.84 -1.48
CA SER A 266 -9.59 -8.40 -1.56
C SER A 266 -9.52 -7.92 -3.02
N SER A 267 -9.03 -8.77 -3.93
CA SER A 267 -8.86 -8.42 -5.34
C SER A 267 -8.88 -9.65 -6.24
N ALA A 268 -9.09 -9.42 -7.55
CA ALA A 268 -9.00 -10.45 -8.57
C ALA A 268 -8.25 -9.96 -9.80
N ASN A 269 -7.42 -10.83 -10.38
CA ASN A 269 -6.63 -10.55 -11.58
C ASN A 269 -6.99 -11.53 -12.69
N TYR A 270 -7.09 -11.02 -13.92
CA TYR A 270 -7.58 -11.79 -15.07
C TYR A 270 -6.45 -12.01 -16.06
N VAL A 271 -5.98 -13.26 -16.16
CA VAL A 271 -4.70 -13.57 -16.81
C VAL A 271 -4.80 -14.83 -17.66
N ASN A 272 -3.94 -14.99 -18.65
CA ASN A 272 -3.87 -16.20 -19.46
C ASN A 272 -2.44 -16.44 -19.96
N ILE A 273 -2.13 -17.68 -20.32
CA ILE A 273 -0.88 -17.99 -21.01
C ILE A 273 -1.16 -18.03 -22.50
N THR A 274 -0.57 -17.10 -23.24
CA THR A 274 -0.66 -17.04 -24.70
C THR A 274 0.66 -17.50 -25.34
N ALA A 275 0.69 -17.56 -26.67
CA ALA A 275 1.95 -17.79 -27.39
C ALA A 275 2.99 -16.69 -27.13
N GLY A 276 2.55 -15.47 -26.81
CA GLY A 276 3.43 -14.33 -26.56
C GLY A 276 4.01 -14.25 -25.15
N GLY A 277 3.42 -14.96 -24.17
CA GLY A 277 3.75 -14.70 -22.77
C GLY A 277 2.67 -15.08 -21.78
N TYR A 278 2.94 -14.74 -20.53
CA TYR A 278 1.88 -14.50 -19.56
C TYR A 278 1.22 -13.17 -19.90
N THR A 279 -0.08 -13.17 -20.13
CA THR A 279 -0.87 -12.01 -20.52
C THR A 279 -1.88 -11.67 -19.43
N SER A 280 -1.86 -10.44 -18.93
CA SER A 280 -2.87 -9.88 -18.02
C SER A 280 -3.81 -8.94 -18.78
N TYR A 281 -5.11 -9.14 -18.57
CA TYR A 281 -6.16 -8.35 -19.20
C TYR A 281 -6.68 -7.22 -18.29
N GLY A 282 -6.49 -7.34 -16.98
CA GLY A 282 -7.01 -6.37 -16.03
C GLY A 282 -7.23 -6.94 -14.63
N THR A 283 -7.81 -6.10 -13.76
CA THR A 283 -8.01 -6.40 -12.34
C THR A 283 -9.38 -5.92 -11.87
N GLU A 284 -9.83 -6.46 -10.74
CA GLU A 284 -10.96 -5.97 -9.96
C GLU A 284 -10.52 -5.79 -8.50
N ASP A 285 -10.83 -4.63 -7.93
CA ASP A 285 -10.78 -4.43 -6.47
C ASP A 285 -12.13 -4.80 -5.86
N LEU A 286 -12.12 -5.53 -4.74
CA LEU A 286 -13.31 -6.05 -4.11
C LEU A 286 -13.44 -5.50 -2.68
N SER A 287 -14.67 -5.26 -2.26
CA SER A 287 -14.97 -4.96 -0.86
C SER A 287 -14.87 -6.22 0.01
N GLU A 288 -14.87 -6.05 1.33
CA GLU A 288 -15.00 -7.14 2.31
C GLU A 288 -16.25 -8.02 2.05
N SER A 289 -17.29 -7.48 1.41
CA SER A 289 -18.50 -8.23 1.02
C SER A 289 -18.41 -8.88 -0.36
N GLY A 290 -17.26 -8.81 -1.03
CA GLY A 290 -17.04 -9.29 -2.40
C GLY A 290 -17.63 -8.40 -3.50
N ALA A 291 -18.09 -7.19 -3.17
CA ALA A 291 -18.63 -6.27 -4.18
C ALA A 291 -17.49 -5.55 -4.91
N VAL A 292 -17.56 -5.46 -6.24
CA VAL A 292 -16.55 -4.77 -7.05
C VAL A 292 -16.56 -3.27 -6.73
N ARG A 293 -15.42 -2.76 -6.28
CA ARG A 293 -15.18 -1.34 -5.98
C ARG A 293 -14.58 -0.60 -7.15
N SER A 294 -13.71 -1.25 -7.90
CA SER A 294 -13.16 -0.73 -9.14
C SER A 294 -12.78 -1.87 -10.09
N THR A 295 -12.78 -1.58 -11.38
CA THR A 295 -12.34 -2.50 -12.43
C THR A 295 -11.29 -1.80 -13.28
N SER A 296 -10.13 -2.44 -13.45
CA SER A 296 -9.05 -1.97 -14.30
C SER A 296 -8.96 -2.81 -15.56
N GLU A 297 -8.95 -2.20 -16.73
CA GLU A 297 -8.74 -2.89 -18.01
C GLU A 297 -7.40 -2.47 -18.64
N PHE A 298 -6.59 -3.44 -19.05
CA PHE A 298 -5.28 -3.19 -19.66
C PHE A 298 -5.39 -3.13 -21.19
N VAL A 299 -4.97 -2.00 -21.76
CA VAL A 299 -5.09 -1.69 -23.19
C VAL A 299 -3.74 -1.22 -23.77
N PRO A 300 -3.11 -1.99 -24.68
CA PRO A 300 -3.40 -3.40 -24.94
C PRO A 300 -3.19 -4.27 -23.68
N PRO A 301 -3.66 -5.53 -23.65
CA PRO A 301 -3.35 -6.44 -22.56
C PRO A 301 -1.85 -6.50 -22.30
N PHE A 302 -1.46 -6.36 -21.04
CA PHE A 302 -0.07 -6.44 -20.63
C PHE A 302 0.43 -7.88 -20.89
N THR A 303 1.52 -8.04 -21.64
CA THR A 303 2.12 -9.36 -21.85
C THR A 303 3.55 -9.35 -21.37
N PHE A 304 3.86 -10.18 -20.38
CA PHE A 304 5.22 -10.44 -19.95
C PHE A 304 5.91 -11.31 -21.02
N PRO A 305 6.91 -10.76 -21.74
CA PRO A 305 7.34 -11.36 -22.99
C PRO A 305 8.09 -12.66 -22.77
N ALA A 306 7.71 -13.69 -23.51
CA ALA A 306 8.38 -15.00 -23.49
C ALA A 306 9.88 -14.91 -23.81
N SER A 307 10.32 -13.88 -24.55
CA SER A 307 11.72 -13.65 -24.93
C SER A 307 12.67 -13.41 -23.76
N ILE A 308 12.15 -13.02 -22.59
CA ILE A 308 12.97 -12.92 -21.36
C ILE A 308 13.57 -14.27 -20.99
N LEU A 309 12.86 -15.35 -21.32
CA LEU A 309 13.32 -16.72 -21.09
C LEU A 309 14.48 -17.11 -22.02
N ASP A 310 14.63 -16.39 -23.14
CA ASP A 310 15.75 -16.55 -24.09
C ASP A 310 16.95 -15.64 -23.74
N GLY A 311 16.92 -14.98 -22.57
CA GLY A 311 17.97 -14.06 -22.14
C GLY A 311 17.88 -12.67 -22.78
N ASN A 312 16.83 -12.37 -23.54
CA ASN A 312 16.63 -11.07 -24.16
C ASN A 312 15.80 -10.13 -23.27
N ALA A 313 16.20 -8.88 -23.17
CA ALA A 313 15.34 -7.87 -22.55
C ALA A 313 14.06 -7.68 -23.38
N GLY A 314 12.95 -7.42 -22.70
CA GLY A 314 11.66 -7.10 -23.31
C GLY A 314 11.14 -5.77 -22.80
N THR A 315 10.56 -4.97 -23.68
CA THR A 315 9.84 -3.74 -23.31
C THR A 315 8.35 -3.98 -23.31
N PHE A 316 7.63 -3.24 -22.48
CA PHE A 316 6.16 -3.24 -22.47
C PHE A 316 5.64 -1.81 -22.32
N SER A 317 4.46 -1.58 -22.88
CA SER A 317 3.70 -0.36 -22.67
C SER A 317 2.21 -0.70 -22.77
N TYR A 318 1.43 -0.24 -21.79
CA TYR A 318 -0.01 -0.42 -21.76
C TYR A 318 -0.64 0.70 -20.94
N THR A 319 -1.94 0.89 -21.13
CA THR A 319 -2.76 1.78 -20.33
C THR A 319 -3.69 0.96 -19.46
N SER A 320 -3.88 1.34 -18.21
CA SER A 320 -4.92 0.81 -17.32
C SER A 320 -6.07 1.80 -17.25
N ASN A 321 -7.23 1.42 -17.80
CA ASN A 321 -8.47 2.16 -17.68
C ASN A 321 -9.22 1.68 -16.43
N VAL A 322 -9.19 2.47 -15.37
CA VAL A 322 -9.81 2.14 -14.08
C VAL A 322 -11.18 2.78 -14.03
N VAL A 323 -12.22 1.97 -13.79
CA VAL A 323 -13.58 2.44 -13.56
C VAL A 323 -13.93 2.19 -12.10
N ASN A 324 -14.17 3.25 -11.35
CA ASN A 324 -14.55 3.19 -9.95
C ASN A 324 -16.05 2.94 -9.77
N SER A 325 -16.44 2.49 -8.58
CA SER A 325 -17.84 2.22 -8.21
C SER A 325 -18.76 3.44 -8.25
N ASP A 326 -18.21 4.65 -8.22
CA ASP A 326 -18.96 5.91 -8.43
C ASP A 326 -19.09 6.29 -9.92
N GLY A 327 -18.58 5.46 -10.83
CA GLY A 327 -18.59 5.66 -12.28
C GLY A 327 -17.50 6.58 -12.79
N THR A 328 -16.61 7.09 -11.93
CA THR A 328 -15.43 7.85 -12.39
C THR A 328 -14.44 6.94 -13.10
N THR A 329 -13.74 7.50 -14.08
CA THR A 329 -12.71 6.78 -14.84
C THR A 329 -11.36 7.45 -14.66
N GLU A 330 -10.34 6.65 -14.37
CA GLU A 330 -8.95 7.06 -14.30
C GLU A 330 -8.14 6.30 -15.34
N VAL A 331 -7.09 6.94 -15.85
CA VAL A 331 -6.23 6.37 -16.87
C VAL A 331 -4.79 6.42 -16.36
N LEU A 332 -4.17 5.24 -16.25
CA LEU A 332 -2.77 5.10 -15.86
C LEU A 332 -1.99 4.57 -17.05
N THR A 333 -0.86 5.18 -17.37
CA THR A 333 0.03 4.73 -18.45
C THR A 333 1.25 4.07 -17.84
N PHE A 334 1.52 2.85 -18.27
CA PHE A 334 2.66 2.04 -17.87
C PHE A 334 3.63 1.90 -19.03
N GLN A 335 4.91 2.03 -18.73
CA GLN A 335 5.99 1.74 -19.67
C GLN A 335 7.19 1.18 -18.90
N GLY A 336 7.90 0.22 -19.47
CA GLY A 336 9.07 -0.30 -18.81
C GLY A 336 9.85 -1.34 -19.62
N THR A 337 10.89 -1.85 -18.97
CA THR A 337 11.79 -2.87 -19.50
C THR A 337 11.98 -3.96 -18.47
N ALA A 338 11.87 -5.21 -18.90
CA ALA A 338 12.18 -6.39 -18.10
C ALA A 338 13.45 -7.05 -18.68
N THR A 339 14.46 -7.22 -17.84
CA THR A 339 15.81 -7.67 -18.21
C THR A 339 16.16 -8.95 -17.45
N PRO A 340 16.34 -10.10 -18.12
CA PRO A 340 16.81 -11.31 -17.46
C PRO A 340 18.26 -11.12 -16.99
N MET A 341 18.55 -11.55 -15.76
CA MET A 341 19.86 -11.44 -15.11
C MET A 341 20.55 -12.80 -14.93
N GLY A 342 19.94 -13.87 -15.45
CA GLY A 342 20.44 -15.25 -15.34
C GLY A 342 19.84 -16.04 -14.18
N MET A 343 20.26 -17.29 -14.05
CA MET A 343 19.79 -18.20 -13.01
C MET A 343 20.57 -17.98 -11.71
N GLN A 344 19.88 -18.00 -10.57
CA GLN A 344 20.45 -17.84 -9.24
C GLN A 344 19.76 -18.80 -8.24
N SER A 345 20.51 -19.29 -7.25
CA SER A 345 19.91 -20.00 -6.13
C SER A 345 19.26 -19.03 -5.14
N VAL A 346 18.00 -19.29 -4.78
CA VAL A 346 17.19 -18.46 -3.87
C VAL A 346 16.57 -19.35 -2.80
N THR A 347 16.75 -18.99 -1.53
CA THR A 347 16.10 -19.65 -0.39
C THR A 347 15.00 -18.75 0.17
N VAL A 348 13.80 -19.30 0.29
CA VAL A 348 12.59 -18.70 0.89
C VAL A 348 11.97 -19.71 1.86
N PRO A 349 10.96 -19.35 2.67
CA PRO A 349 10.34 -20.34 3.56
C PRO A 349 9.83 -21.58 2.82
N ALA A 350 9.37 -21.43 1.57
CA ALA A 350 8.92 -22.55 0.75
C ALA A 350 10.01 -23.53 0.25
N GLY A 351 11.29 -23.22 0.52
CA GLY A 351 12.43 -24.05 0.15
C GLY A 351 13.54 -23.29 -0.56
N THR A 352 14.47 -24.04 -1.13
CA THR A 352 15.56 -23.50 -1.95
C THR A 352 15.35 -23.89 -3.41
N PHE A 353 15.43 -22.89 -4.29
CA PHE A 353 15.13 -23.03 -5.71
C PHE A 353 16.27 -22.49 -6.57
N THR A 354 16.37 -22.98 -7.80
CA THR A 354 17.13 -22.32 -8.87
C THR A 354 16.14 -21.46 -9.65
N ALA A 355 16.25 -20.14 -9.52
CA ALA A 355 15.31 -19.17 -10.06
C ALA A 355 15.95 -18.32 -11.16
N LEU A 356 15.21 -18.00 -12.21
CA LEU A 356 15.54 -16.94 -13.15
C LEU A 356 15.33 -15.60 -12.45
N ARG A 357 16.41 -14.83 -12.29
CA ARG A 357 16.34 -13.47 -11.78
C ARG A 357 16.02 -12.52 -12.92
N VAL A 358 14.99 -11.69 -12.76
CA VAL A 358 14.58 -10.67 -13.74
C VAL A 358 14.51 -9.32 -13.06
N ARG A 359 15.14 -8.30 -13.64
CA ARG A 359 14.96 -6.91 -13.20
C ARG A 359 13.92 -6.22 -14.07
N ILE A 360 12.94 -5.58 -13.46
CA ILE A 360 11.89 -4.83 -14.12
C ILE A 360 12.00 -3.38 -13.69
N GLN A 361 12.21 -2.49 -14.67
CA GLN A 361 12.22 -1.06 -14.45
C GLN A 361 11.05 -0.45 -15.20
N SER A 362 10.18 0.26 -14.51
CA SER A 362 8.99 0.85 -15.13
C SER A 362 8.67 2.24 -14.58
N THR A 363 7.92 2.98 -15.38
CA THR A 363 7.37 4.28 -15.03
C THR A 363 5.86 4.19 -15.18
N VAL A 364 5.15 4.62 -14.15
CA VAL A 364 3.71 4.78 -14.12
C VAL A 364 3.40 6.27 -14.15
N GLN A 365 2.60 6.69 -15.10
CA GLN A 365 2.07 8.05 -15.19
C GLN A 365 0.57 8.02 -14.99
N ALA A 366 0.05 8.93 -14.19
CA ALA A 366 -1.38 9.04 -13.96
C ALA A 366 -1.78 10.51 -13.88
N THR A 367 -3.00 10.82 -14.29
CA THR A 367 -3.58 12.16 -14.15
C THR A 367 -4.81 12.07 -13.26
N VAL A 368 -4.77 12.72 -12.09
CA VAL A 368 -5.91 12.77 -11.18
C VAL A 368 -6.23 14.18 -10.76
N SER A 369 -7.50 14.54 -10.92
CA SER A 369 -8.00 15.90 -10.73
C SER A 369 -7.20 16.95 -11.51
N GLY A 370 -6.67 16.59 -12.69
CA GLY A 370 -5.86 17.46 -13.55
C GLY A 370 -4.40 17.59 -13.13
N GLN A 371 -3.94 16.90 -12.08
CA GLN A 371 -2.54 16.84 -11.69
C GLN A 371 -1.89 15.57 -12.22
N ASN A 372 -0.67 15.70 -12.76
CA ASN A 372 0.10 14.57 -13.26
C ASN A 372 1.01 14.03 -12.17
N PHE A 373 0.97 12.72 -11.98
CA PHE A 373 1.82 11.98 -11.07
C PHE A 373 2.73 11.05 -11.86
N THR A 374 3.96 10.91 -11.41
CA THR A 374 4.92 9.95 -11.98
C THR A 374 5.52 9.14 -10.85
N THR A 375 5.46 7.82 -11.00
CA THR A 375 6.06 6.86 -10.09
C THR A 375 7.01 5.98 -10.87
N ASN A 376 8.24 5.87 -10.42
CA ASN A 376 9.23 4.94 -10.96
C ASN A 376 9.31 3.70 -10.09
N LEU A 377 9.38 2.55 -10.72
CA LEU A 377 9.42 1.26 -10.07
C LEU A 377 10.67 0.53 -10.53
N ASP A 378 11.39 -0.04 -9.58
CA ASP A 378 12.52 -0.93 -9.83
C ASP A 378 12.29 -2.20 -9.01
N SER A 379 11.98 -3.28 -9.72
CA SER A 379 11.66 -4.58 -9.16
C SER A 379 12.70 -5.62 -9.57
N THR A 380 13.05 -6.51 -8.65
CA THR A 380 13.80 -7.74 -8.93
C THR A 380 12.92 -8.94 -8.57
N GLU A 381 12.57 -9.72 -9.58
CA GLU A 381 11.73 -10.91 -9.45
C GLU A 381 12.59 -12.18 -9.61
N PHE A 382 12.23 -13.22 -8.87
CA PHE A 382 12.86 -14.53 -8.94
C PHE A 382 11.80 -15.58 -9.34
N LEU A 383 11.87 -16.04 -10.59
CA LEU A 383 10.90 -16.94 -11.19
C LEU A 383 11.46 -18.37 -11.25
N VAL A 384 10.68 -19.35 -10.82
CA VAL A 384 11.06 -20.77 -10.78
C VAL A 384 10.16 -21.58 -11.71
N GLU A 385 10.75 -22.48 -12.48
CA GLU A 385 9.99 -23.35 -13.39
C GLU A 385 8.98 -24.22 -12.62
N ASN A 386 7.73 -24.28 -13.11
CA ASN A 386 6.58 -25.00 -12.56
C ASN A 386 6.23 -24.59 -11.12
N VAL A 387 6.67 -23.41 -10.69
CA VAL A 387 6.28 -22.79 -9.42
C VAL A 387 5.79 -21.38 -9.66
N GLY A 388 6.59 -20.57 -10.35
CA GLY A 388 6.35 -19.15 -10.48
C GLY A 388 7.26 -18.31 -9.61
N LEU A 389 6.79 -17.14 -9.21
CA LEU A 389 7.51 -16.18 -8.40
C LEU A 389 7.73 -16.78 -7.02
N VAL A 390 8.99 -16.86 -6.63
CA VAL A 390 9.34 -17.28 -5.27
C VAL A 390 9.77 -16.10 -4.41
N ARG A 391 10.20 -15.00 -5.02
CA ARG A 391 10.61 -13.78 -4.33
C ARG A 391 10.47 -12.57 -5.25
N SER A 392 10.05 -11.44 -4.70
CA SER A 392 10.07 -10.14 -5.35
C SER A 392 10.63 -9.09 -4.39
N GLU A 393 11.47 -8.21 -4.91
CA GLU A 393 11.95 -7.03 -4.20
C GLU A 393 11.64 -5.82 -5.05
N THR A 394 10.79 -4.93 -4.56
CA THR A 394 10.41 -3.74 -5.31
C THR A 394 10.70 -2.48 -4.53
N THR A 395 11.22 -1.50 -5.24
CA THR A 395 11.31 -0.11 -4.77
C THR A 395 10.45 0.76 -5.66
N SER A 396 9.71 1.65 -5.04
CA SER A 396 8.91 2.67 -5.71
C SER A 396 9.46 4.04 -5.32
N THR A 397 9.59 4.95 -6.28
CA THR A 397 9.99 6.33 -6.05
C THR A 397 9.04 7.26 -6.79
N SER A 398 8.41 8.16 -6.06
CA SER A 398 7.46 9.13 -6.58
C SER A 398 7.77 10.53 -6.04
N SER A 399 6.98 11.53 -6.43
CA SER A 399 7.02 12.87 -5.82
C SER A 399 6.65 12.89 -4.33
N PHE A 400 6.04 11.81 -3.81
CA PHE A 400 5.58 11.72 -2.43
C PHE A 400 6.57 11.01 -1.50
N GLY A 401 7.56 10.32 -2.07
CA GLY A 401 8.56 9.58 -1.31
C GLY A 401 8.95 8.28 -2.00
N SER A 402 9.69 7.47 -1.25
CA SER A 402 10.11 6.15 -1.69
C SER A 402 9.59 5.08 -0.74
N SER A 403 9.18 3.95 -1.30
CA SER A 403 8.78 2.77 -0.53
C SER A 403 9.51 1.54 -1.03
N SER A 404 9.63 0.53 -0.16
CA SER A 404 10.19 -0.76 -0.53
C SER A 404 9.29 -1.88 -0.02
N ASN A 405 9.14 -2.92 -0.83
CA ASN A 405 8.38 -4.12 -0.53
C ASN A 405 9.24 -5.34 -0.85
N VAL A 406 9.23 -6.33 0.05
CA VAL A 406 9.78 -7.65 -0.21
C VAL A 406 8.67 -8.66 -0.03
N GLU A 407 8.44 -9.48 -1.05
CA GLU A 407 7.54 -10.61 -1.02
C GLU A 407 8.35 -11.90 -1.15
N VAL A 408 8.07 -12.87 -0.28
CA VAL A 408 8.69 -14.20 -0.35
C VAL A 408 7.63 -15.27 -0.27
N LEU A 409 7.79 -16.31 -1.10
CA LEU A 409 6.88 -17.45 -1.12
C LEU A 409 7.02 -18.23 0.17
N LYS A 410 5.93 -18.28 0.92
CA LYS A 410 5.81 -19.01 2.17
C LYS A 410 5.50 -20.48 1.94
N SER A 411 4.52 -20.76 1.09
CA SER A 411 4.08 -22.11 0.69
C SER A 411 3.33 -22.06 -0.62
N ALA A 412 3.28 -23.16 -1.38
CA ALA A 412 2.47 -23.25 -2.60
C ALA A 412 1.89 -24.65 -2.84
N LYS A 413 0.77 -24.70 -3.54
CA LYS A 413 0.23 -25.90 -4.20
C LYS A 413 0.13 -25.60 -5.69
N VAL A 414 0.88 -26.33 -6.49
CA VAL A 414 0.90 -26.19 -7.96
C VAL A 414 0.58 -27.55 -8.58
N GLY A 415 -0.60 -27.66 -9.17
CA GLY A 415 -1.22 -28.92 -9.56
C GLY A 415 -1.30 -29.87 -8.35
N ASN A 416 -0.61 -31.00 -8.46
CA ASN A 416 -0.55 -32.03 -7.40
C ASN A 416 0.68 -31.91 -6.49
N ARG A 417 1.53 -30.89 -6.69
CA ARG A 417 2.77 -30.72 -5.93
C ARG A 417 2.60 -29.67 -4.84
N MET A 418 3.05 -30.02 -3.64
CA MET A 418 3.13 -29.11 -2.50
C MET A 418 4.56 -28.61 -2.31
N TYR A 419 4.68 -27.32 -2.04
CA TYR A 419 5.89 -26.64 -1.58
C TYR A 419 5.55 -26.14 -0.17
N PRO A 420 6.17 -26.73 0.88
CA PRO A 420 5.77 -26.52 2.27
C PRO A 420 5.95 -25.09 2.74
#